data_AF-A0A4P7NQ09-F1
#
_entry.id   AF-A0A4P7NQ09-F1
#
_cell.length_a   1.000
_cell.length_b   1.000
_cell.length_c   1.000
_cell.angle_alpha   90.00
_cell.angle_beta   90.00
_cell.angle_gamma   90.00
#
_symmetry.space_group_name_H-M   'P 1'
#
loop_
_entity.id
_entity.type
_entity.pdbx_description
1 polymer ?
#
loop_
_entity_poly.entity_id
_entity_poly.type
_entity_poly.pdbx_seq_one_letter_code
_entity_poly.pdbx_strand_id
1 'polypeptide(L)'
;MKPTTSILALLLPAISARFVQETDGDHVQLHPEVAEAEKFHIELAPGETRWVTEEEKWELRRNGQRFFDITSTPELGKTLRSQSRPAAVFPSKLSQQDAVKPLLKKLAKEPMQKHLEKFTSFHTRYYKSEYGRQSSQWLLSEVNKTIADADAHKHGVHVQHFEHSWGQNSVIATIPGKSKSTIVVGAHQDSINLFLPSILAAPGADDDGSGTVTTLEALRVLLTSDELAGGKLENTVEFHWYSAEEGGLLGSQAIFSTYEKQKRDIKAMLQQDMTGFIQRTIDAGKPESVGVIVDYVDPALTEFIKTVIDEYCDIPYVETECGYACSDHASASKAGYPSAFVIESSFDLSDNHIHTTDDKIKFLSFDHMLQHAKMTTAFVYELASTDFKKLENESQGMSEL
;
A
#
# COMPACT_ATOMS: atom_id res chain seq x y z
N MET A 1 -21.10 88.51 -31.80
CA MET A 1 -20.69 89.43 -30.72
C MET A 1 -19.91 88.64 -29.68
N LYS A 2 -18.64 88.99 -29.44
CA LYS A 2 -17.88 88.68 -28.20
C LYS A 2 -18.38 89.65 -27.08
N PRO A 3 -18.11 89.47 -25.75
CA PRO A 3 -16.85 88.94 -25.21
C PRO A 3 -16.84 88.23 -23.80
N THR A 4 -15.69 87.60 -23.50
CA THR A 4 -14.85 87.57 -22.26
C THR A 4 -15.34 87.12 -20.86
N THR A 5 -14.73 86.01 -20.39
CA THR A 5 -13.81 85.78 -19.24
C THR A 5 -14.19 86.03 -17.75
N SER A 6 -14.02 84.95 -16.94
CA SER A 6 -13.13 84.79 -15.75
C SER A 6 -13.66 84.80 -14.30
N ILE A 7 -12.91 84.08 -13.43
CA ILE A 7 -12.81 84.07 -11.93
C ILE A 7 -13.73 83.05 -11.21
N LEU A 8 -13.40 82.31 -10.13
CA LEU A 8 -12.21 81.81 -9.41
C LEU A 8 -12.76 81.11 -8.12
N ALA A 9 -12.26 79.91 -7.80
CA ALA A 9 -12.03 79.30 -6.48
C ALA A 9 -13.12 79.10 -5.37
N LEU A 10 -13.18 77.83 -4.94
CA LEU A 10 -13.02 77.27 -3.56
C LEU A 10 -14.08 77.46 -2.44
N LEU A 11 -14.51 76.30 -1.88
CA LEU A 11 -14.65 75.91 -0.44
C LEU A 11 -16.02 75.36 0.04
N LEU A 12 -16.02 74.04 0.29
CA LEU A 12 -16.52 73.30 1.49
C LEU A 12 -18.04 73.30 1.85
N PRO A 13 -18.50 72.32 2.66
CA PRO A 13 -19.70 71.52 2.40
C PRO A 13 -20.94 71.98 3.19
N ALA A 14 -22.13 71.71 2.64
CA ALA A 14 -23.38 71.75 3.39
C ALA A 14 -23.72 70.35 3.92
N ILE A 15 -23.68 70.21 5.24
CA ILE A 15 -24.19 69.05 5.98
C ILE A 15 -25.72 69.03 5.82
N SER A 16 -26.27 67.88 5.42
CA SER A 16 -27.66 67.53 5.73
C SER A 16 -27.64 66.16 6.39
N ALA A 17 -27.89 66.17 7.69
CA ALA A 17 -28.07 64.99 8.50
C ALA A 17 -29.31 64.21 8.06
N ARG A 18 -29.15 62.91 7.85
CA ARG A 18 -30.25 61.95 7.99
C ARG A 18 -29.76 60.74 8.79
N PHE A 19 -30.33 60.64 9.98
CA PHE A 19 -30.67 59.42 10.73
C PHE A 19 -29.62 58.31 10.77
N VAL A 20 -28.84 58.28 11.85
CA VAL A 20 -28.02 57.13 12.25
C VAL A 20 -28.93 56.16 13.00
N GLN A 21 -29.05 54.94 12.49
CA GLN A 21 -29.53 53.80 13.24
C GLN A 21 -28.38 53.32 14.13
N GLU A 22 -28.57 53.34 15.45
CA GLU A 22 -27.64 52.72 16.39
C GLU A 22 -27.70 51.20 16.20
N THR A 23 -26.73 50.64 15.46
CA THR A 23 -26.03 49.40 15.78
C THR A 23 -24.92 49.23 14.75
N ASP A 24 -23.74 49.77 15.04
CA ASP A 24 -22.47 49.24 14.50
C ASP A 24 -21.36 49.67 15.46
N GLY A 25 -21.12 48.81 16.45
CA GLY A 25 -19.81 48.72 17.07
C GLY A 25 -18.90 48.07 16.06
N ASP A 26 -18.10 48.89 15.40
CA ASP A 26 -17.11 48.56 14.40
C ASP A 26 -16.07 47.57 14.98
N HIS A 27 -16.34 46.28 14.80
CA HIS A 27 -15.35 45.21 14.89
C HIS A 27 -15.35 44.46 13.57
N VAL A 28 -14.89 45.13 12.51
CA VAL A 28 -14.27 44.39 11.41
C VAL A 28 -13.05 43.70 12.00
N GLN A 29 -13.18 42.41 12.34
CA GLN A 29 -12.03 41.54 12.54
C GLN A 29 -11.28 41.48 11.20
N LEU A 30 -10.25 42.31 11.07
CA LEU A 30 -9.33 42.34 9.92
C LEU A 30 -8.36 41.14 9.90
N HIS A 31 -8.62 40.14 10.71
CA HIS A 31 -8.03 38.82 10.63
C HIS A 31 -9.17 37.83 10.78
N PRO A 32 -9.59 37.10 9.73
CA PRO A 32 -10.10 35.77 10.01
C PRO A 32 -9.00 35.10 10.83
N GLU A 33 -9.33 34.47 11.95
CA GLU A 33 -8.39 33.52 12.56
C GLU A 33 -7.89 32.67 11.41
N VAL A 34 -6.61 32.85 11.04
CA VAL A 34 -5.97 32.00 10.06
C VAL A 34 -6.05 30.65 10.74
N ALA A 35 -6.99 29.81 10.32
CA ALA A 35 -7.03 28.43 10.75
C ALA A 35 -5.59 27.94 10.60
N GLU A 36 -4.93 27.63 11.72
CA GLU A 36 -3.55 27.17 11.67
C GLU A 36 -3.51 26.06 10.62
N ALA A 37 -2.68 26.25 9.60
CA ALA A 37 -2.60 25.28 8.51
C ALA A 37 -2.41 23.90 9.13
N GLU A 38 -3.26 22.94 8.75
CA GLU A 38 -3.21 21.58 9.28
C GLU A 38 -1.78 21.06 9.19
N LYS A 39 -1.26 20.60 10.33
CA LYS A 39 0.10 20.06 10.43
C LYS A 39 0.05 18.55 10.58
N PHE A 40 1.02 17.91 9.94
CA PHE A 40 1.21 16.47 9.90
C PHE A 40 2.52 16.13 10.60
N HIS A 41 2.49 15.12 11.47
CA HIS A 41 3.68 14.59 12.12
C HIS A 41 4.26 13.50 11.24
N ILE A 42 5.44 13.73 10.68
CA ILE A 42 6.11 12.76 9.80
C ILE A 42 7.38 12.20 10.44
N GLU A 43 7.75 10.99 10.03
CA GLU A 43 9.03 10.34 10.35
C GLU A 43 9.83 10.13 9.05
N LEU A 44 11.03 10.69 8.98
CA LEU A 44 11.91 10.68 7.79
C LEU A 44 12.97 9.56 7.83
N ALA A 45 13.31 9.13 9.04
CA ALA A 45 14.24 8.04 9.34
C ALA A 45 13.90 7.51 10.75
N PRO A 46 14.40 6.33 11.18
CA PRO A 46 14.06 5.77 12.49
C PRO A 46 14.27 6.78 13.64
N GLY A 47 13.16 7.25 14.22
CA GLY A 47 13.16 8.22 15.32
C GLY A 47 13.36 9.69 14.93
N GLU A 48 13.64 10.00 13.65
CA GLU A 48 13.73 11.37 13.16
C GLU A 48 12.35 11.87 12.73
N THR A 49 11.72 12.68 13.56
CA THR A 49 10.36 13.17 13.31
C THR A 49 10.28 14.69 13.26
N ARG A 50 9.32 15.22 12.50
CA ARG A 50 9.03 16.66 12.44
C ARG A 50 7.57 16.93 12.08
N TRP A 51 7.07 18.09 12.49
CA TRP A 51 5.77 18.59 12.05
C TRP A 51 5.93 19.40 10.77
N VAL A 52 5.10 19.11 9.77
CA VAL A 52 5.12 19.76 8.45
C VAL A 52 3.70 20.13 8.02
N THR A 53 3.57 21.11 7.14
CA THR A 53 2.35 21.39 6.40
C THR A 53 2.12 20.37 5.28
N GLU A 54 0.93 20.35 4.70
CA GLU A 54 0.63 19.47 3.54
C GLU A 54 1.55 19.78 2.34
N GLU A 55 1.85 21.05 2.08
CA GLU A 55 2.73 21.43 0.97
C GLU A 55 4.17 20.94 1.18
N GLU A 56 4.68 21.03 2.42
CA GLU A 56 6.01 20.50 2.77
C GLU A 56 6.07 18.97 2.63
N LYS A 57 4.97 18.23 2.88
CA LYS A 57 4.89 16.79 2.58
C LYS A 57 5.07 16.53 1.09
N TRP A 58 4.36 17.28 0.24
CA TRP A 58 4.44 17.08 -1.20
C TRP A 58 5.77 17.56 -1.79
N GLU A 59 6.37 18.60 -1.22
CA GLU A 59 7.72 19.02 -1.57
C GLU A 59 8.74 17.91 -1.28
N LEU A 60 8.65 17.25 -0.12
CA LEU A 60 9.48 16.09 0.19
C LEU A 60 9.30 14.96 -0.84
N ARG A 61 8.04 14.56 -1.13
CA ARG A 61 7.75 13.50 -2.11
C ARG A 61 8.30 13.84 -3.50
N ARG A 62 8.11 15.09 -3.97
CA ARG A 62 8.63 15.56 -5.27
C ARG A 62 10.16 15.57 -5.34
N ASN A 63 10.83 15.70 -4.21
CA ASN A 63 12.28 15.61 -4.10
C ASN A 63 12.78 14.18 -3.84
N GLY A 64 11.91 13.17 -3.99
CA GLY A 64 12.25 11.75 -3.81
C GLY A 64 12.37 11.31 -2.35
N GLN A 65 12.02 12.17 -1.38
CA GLN A 65 12.05 11.83 0.04
C GLN A 65 10.74 11.16 0.43
N ARG A 66 10.83 9.91 0.90
CA ARG A 66 9.72 9.17 1.51
C ARG A 66 9.71 9.37 3.03
N PHE A 67 8.55 9.12 3.62
CA PHE A 67 8.30 9.28 5.05
C PHE A 67 7.09 8.44 5.47
N PHE A 68 7.02 8.12 6.76
CA PHE A 68 5.75 7.80 7.39
C PHE A 68 5.04 9.08 7.76
N ASP A 69 3.75 9.18 7.49
CA ASP A 69 2.88 10.12 8.20
C ASP A 69 2.35 9.42 9.46
N ILE A 70 2.91 9.76 10.62
CA ILE A 70 2.61 9.15 11.91
C ILE A 70 1.55 9.93 12.69
N THR A 71 0.88 10.91 12.08
CA THR A 71 -0.07 11.82 12.75
C THR A 71 -1.15 11.06 13.52
N SER A 72 -1.70 9.99 12.92
CA SER A 72 -2.77 9.18 13.52
C SER A 72 -2.27 7.91 14.22
N THR A 73 -1.00 7.57 14.05
CA THR A 73 -0.37 6.32 14.53
C THR A 73 0.96 6.56 15.26
N PRO A 74 1.10 7.57 16.14
CA PRO A 74 2.39 7.91 16.76
C PRO A 74 2.89 6.84 17.74
N GLU A 75 2.01 5.92 18.16
CA GLU A 75 2.33 4.83 19.08
C GLU A 75 2.68 3.51 18.36
N LEU A 76 2.62 3.46 17.02
CA LEU A 76 2.89 2.25 16.26
C LEU A 76 4.30 1.71 16.53
N GLY A 77 4.36 0.44 16.93
CA GLY A 77 5.61 -0.26 17.24
C GLY A 77 6.08 -0.09 18.68
N LYS A 78 5.47 0.76 19.49
CA LYS A 78 5.90 0.97 20.89
C LYS A 78 5.56 -0.22 21.79
N THR A 79 4.51 -0.97 21.49
CA THR A 79 4.05 -2.07 22.36
C THR A 79 4.86 -3.31 22.09
N LEU A 80 4.95 -3.75 20.83
CA LEU A 80 5.61 -5.01 20.48
C LEU A 80 7.12 -4.92 20.49
N ARG A 81 7.74 -3.77 20.13
CA ARG A 81 9.21 -3.63 20.21
C ARG A 81 9.75 -3.59 21.64
N SER A 82 8.93 -3.20 22.62
CA SER A 82 9.30 -3.26 24.04
C SER A 82 9.36 -4.69 24.59
N GLN A 83 8.83 -5.67 23.86
CA GLN A 83 8.84 -7.07 24.23
C GLN A 83 9.99 -7.77 23.51
N SER A 84 10.85 -8.48 24.25
CA SER A 84 11.81 -9.40 23.64
C SER A 84 11.03 -10.51 22.94
N ARG A 85 11.04 -10.51 21.60
CA ARG A 85 10.42 -11.57 20.78
C ARG A 85 11.53 -12.47 20.24
N PRO A 86 11.34 -13.80 20.23
CA PRO A 86 12.22 -14.70 19.51
C PRO A 86 12.34 -14.26 18.05
N ALA A 87 13.49 -14.52 17.42
CA ALA A 87 13.67 -14.32 15.99
C ALA A 87 12.60 -15.12 15.21
N ALA A 88 12.12 -14.55 14.11
CA ALA A 88 11.21 -15.25 13.22
C ALA A 88 11.90 -16.48 12.63
N VAL A 89 11.14 -17.55 12.46
CA VAL A 89 11.64 -18.82 11.90
C VAL A 89 10.78 -19.21 10.71
N PHE A 90 11.42 -19.69 9.64
CA PHE A 90 10.76 -20.12 8.42
C PHE A 90 11.31 -21.47 7.96
N PRO A 91 10.51 -22.27 7.23
CA PRO A 91 10.98 -23.57 6.74
C PRO A 91 12.24 -23.42 5.88
N SER A 92 13.28 -24.18 6.20
CA SER A 92 14.53 -24.21 5.41
C SER A 92 14.39 -25.00 4.09
N LYS A 93 13.27 -25.71 3.92
CA LYS A 93 12.92 -26.46 2.71
C LYS A 93 11.44 -26.31 2.43
N LEU A 94 11.13 -26.18 1.15
CA LEU A 94 9.77 -26.16 0.61
C LEU A 94 9.24 -27.59 0.52
N SER A 95 7.98 -27.79 0.89
CA SER A 95 7.39 -29.14 1.03
C SER A 95 6.04 -29.31 0.34
N GLN A 96 5.51 -28.24 -0.25
CA GLN A 96 4.16 -28.22 -0.83
C GLN A 96 4.17 -28.26 -2.36
N GLN A 97 5.27 -28.69 -3.00
CA GLN A 97 5.43 -28.69 -4.46
C GLN A 97 4.28 -29.42 -5.17
N ASP A 98 3.83 -30.56 -4.65
CA ASP A 98 2.76 -31.37 -5.23
C ASP A 98 1.41 -30.66 -5.22
N ALA A 99 1.16 -29.80 -4.22
CA ALA A 99 -0.05 -28.99 -4.12
C ALA A 99 0.07 -27.66 -4.89
N VAL A 100 1.24 -27.02 -4.84
CA VAL A 100 1.50 -25.71 -5.44
C VAL A 100 1.60 -25.79 -6.97
N LYS A 101 2.38 -26.71 -7.53
CA LYS A 101 2.64 -26.77 -8.99
C LYS A 101 1.37 -26.88 -9.84
N PRO A 102 0.32 -27.65 -9.44
CA PRO A 102 -0.97 -27.64 -10.13
C PRO A 102 -1.72 -26.29 -10.04
N LEU A 103 -1.62 -25.57 -8.92
CA LEU A 103 -2.23 -24.25 -8.76
C LEU A 103 -1.55 -23.22 -9.68
N LEU A 104 -0.22 -23.23 -9.77
CA LEU A 104 0.52 -22.29 -10.63
C LEU A 104 0.08 -22.38 -12.11
N LYS A 105 -0.34 -23.55 -12.58
CA LYS A 105 -0.86 -23.74 -13.95
C LYS A 105 -2.23 -23.11 -14.19
N LYS A 106 -2.94 -22.71 -13.13
CA LYS A 106 -4.25 -22.04 -13.21
C LYS A 106 -4.12 -20.52 -13.23
N LEU A 107 -2.93 -19.96 -12.97
CA LEU A 107 -2.67 -18.53 -13.09
C LEU A 107 -2.80 -18.11 -14.55
N ALA A 108 -3.46 -16.98 -14.79
CA ALA A 108 -3.76 -16.49 -16.12
C ALA A 108 -3.57 -14.98 -16.22
N LYS A 109 -3.14 -14.53 -17.40
CA LYS A 109 -2.94 -13.10 -17.69
C LYS A 109 -4.24 -12.37 -17.94
N GLU A 110 -5.23 -13.02 -18.57
CA GLU A 110 -6.46 -12.34 -18.96
C GLU A 110 -7.23 -11.72 -17.78
N PRO A 111 -7.39 -12.39 -16.62
CA PRO A 111 -8.01 -11.76 -15.45
C PRO A 111 -7.22 -10.54 -14.95
N MET A 112 -5.89 -10.64 -14.86
CA MET A 112 -5.03 -9.52 -14.44
C MET A 112 -5.19 -8.33 -15.38
N GLN A 113 -5.11 -8.56 -16.69
CA GLN A 113 -5.24 -7.51 -17.70
C GLN A 113 -6.61 -6.83 -17.62
N LYS A 114 -7.69 -7.61 -17.55
CA LYS A 114 -9.05 -7.08 -17.47
C LYS A 114 -9.27 -6.24 -16.20
N HIS A 115 -8.78 -6.72 -15.06
CA HIS A 115 -8.88 -5.97 -13.81
C HIS A 115 -8.05 -4.69 -13.88
N LEU A 116 -6.85 -4.74 -14.44
CA LEU A 116 -5.98 -3.57 -14.53
C LEU A 116 -6.55 -2.52 -15.50
N GLU A 117 -7.09 -2.92 -16.64
CA GLU A 117 -7.79 -2.04 -17.57
C GLU A 117 -8.94 -1.29 -16.87
N LYS A 118 -9.70 -1.99 -16.01
CA LYS A 118 -10.75 -1.34 -15.23
C LYS A 118 -10.18 -0.44 -14.14
N PHE A 119 -9.15 -0.88 -13.42
CA PHE A 119 -8.59 -0.17 -12.28
C PHE A 119 -7.83 1.11 -12.66
N THR A 120 -7.23 1.13 -13.85
CA THR A 120 -6.57 2.30 -14.44
C THR A 120 -7.54 3.21 -15.19
N SER A 121 -8.82 2.80 -15.36
CA SER A 121 -9.86 3.63 -15.98
C SER A 121 -10.42 4.73 -15.06
N PHE A 122 -10.19 4.62 -13.74
CA PHE A 122 -10.47 5.72 -12.81
C PHE A 122 -9.50 6.87 -13.10
N HIS A 123 -9.99 8.11 -13.11
CA HIS A 123 -9.15 9.29 -13.40
C HIS A 123 -7.90 9.34 -12.51
N THR A 124 -8.10 9.01 -11.23
CA THR A 124 -7.07 8.80 -10.22
C THR A 124 -7.63 7.83 -9.18
N ARG A 125 -6.78 7.15 -8.41
CA ARG A 125 -7.20 6.42 -7.20
C ARG A 125 -6.71 7.10 -5.93
N TYR A 126 -6.41 8.39 -6.01
CA TYR A 126 -5.96 9.20 -4.88
C TYR A 126 -6.92 9.08 -3.69
N TYR A 127 -6.38 8.79 -2.51
CA TYR A 127 -7.14 8.35 -1.34
C TYR A 127 -8.18 9.36 -0.81
N LYS A 128 -7.96 10.67 -1.00
CA LYS A 128 -8.93 11.73 -0.64
C LYS A 128 -9.96 12.02 -1.74
N SER A 129 -9.85 11.37 -2.91
CA SER A 129 -10.73 11.64 -4.05
C SER A 129 -11.96 10.72 -4.05
N GLU A 130 -13.03 11.21 -4.66
CA GLU A 130 -14.24 10.41 -4.91
C GLU A 130 -13.94 9.20 -5.80
N TYR A 131 -13.01 9.32 -6.75
CA TYR A 131 -12.54 8.19 -7.56
C TYR A 131 -11.79 7.16 -6.73
N GLY A 132 -10.97 7.59 -5.77
CA GLY A 132 -10.32 6.71 -4.78
C GLY A 132 -11.35 5.89 -4.02
N ARG A 133 -12.38 6.52 -3.47
CA ARG A 133 -13.51 5.84 -2.81
C ARG A 133 -14.23 4.85 -3.74
N GLN A 134 -14.51 5.24 -4.98
CA GLN A 134 -15.16 4.35 -5.96
C GLN A 134 -14.27 3.16 -6.34
N SER A 135 -12.97 3.37 -6.47
CA SER A 135 -12.01 2.30 -6.78
C SER A 135 -11.93 1.26 -5.66
N SER A 136 -11.98 1.67 -4.39
CA SER A 136 -11.97 0.72 -3.26
C SER A 136 -13.29 -0.05 -3.10
N GLN A 137 -14.40 0.55 -3.50
CA GLN A 137 -15.69 -0.14 -3.58
C GLN A 137 -15.72 -1.16 -4.71
N TRP A 138 -15.17 -0.79 -5.88
CA TRP A 138 -15.00 -1.70 -6.99
C TRP A 138 -14.11 -2.89 -6.61
N LEU A 139 -12.95 -2.63 -6.00
CA LEU A 139 -12.02 -3.69 -5.60
C LEU A 139 -12.65 -4.66 -4.59
N LEU A 140 -13.34 -4.15 -3.56
CA LEU A 140 -14.10 -4.99 -2.63
C LEU A 140 -15.10 -5.89 -3.37
N SER A 141 -15.79 -5.35 -4.38
CA SER A 141 -16.78 -6.11 -5.15
C SER A 141 -16.15 -7.22 -6.00
N GLU A 142 -14.98 -6.99 -6.61
CA GLU A 142 -14.28 -8.01 -7.39
C GLU A 142 -13.69 -9.11 -6.49
N VAL A 143 -13.18 -8.75 -5.32
CA VAL A 143 -12.72 -9.73 -4.33
C VAL A 143 -13.88 -10.57 -3.81
N ASN A 144 -15.02 -9.95 -3.48
CA ASN A 144 -16.21 -10.67 -3.04
C ASN A 144 -16.75 -11.58 -4.16
N LYS A 145 -16.73 -11.11 -5.40
CA LYS A 145 -17.09 -11.92 -6.58
C LYS A 145 -16.16 -13.13 -6.72
N THR A 146 -14.85 -12.93 -6.56
CA THR A 146 -13.84 -14.01 -6.63
C THR A 146 -14.10 -15.08 -5.56
N ILE A 147 -14.47 -14.67 -4.35
CA ILE A 147 -14.84 -15.59 -3.25
C ILE A 147 -16.14 -16.34 -3.56
N ALA A 148 -17.14 -15.67 -4.12
CA ALA A 148 -18.42 -16.26 -4.49
C ALA A 148 -18.30 -17.24 -5.67
N ASP A 149 -17.53 -16.90 -6.70
CA ASP A 149 -17.31 -17.74 -7.89
C ASP A 149 -16.57 -19.05 -7.51
N ALA A 150 -15.79 -19.04 -6.42
CA ALA A 150 -15.15 -20.22 -5.83
C ALA A 150 -16.03 -20.99 -4.82
N ASP A 151 -17.25 -20.50 -4.54
CA ASP A 151 -18.14 -21.03 -3.48
C ASP A 151 -17.43 -21.13 -2.11
N ALA A 152 -16.51 -20.21 -1.83
CA ALA A 152 -15.63 -20.27 -0.66
C ALA A 152 -16.26 -19.65 0.60
N HIS A 153 -17.34 -18.88 0.46
CA HIS A 153 -18.11 -18.36 1.60
C HIS A 153 -18.62 -19.47 2.54
N LYS A 154 -18.96 -20.66 2.00
CA LYS A 154 -19.40 -21.81 2.80
C LYS A 154 -18.33 -22.32 3.78
N HIS A 155 -17.08 -21.94 3.56
CA HIS A 155 -15.93 -22.29 4.39
C HIS A 155 -15.47 -21.12 5.28
N GLY A 156 -16.23 -20.01 5.33
CA GLY A 156 -15.91 -18.85 6.15
C GLY A 156 -14.95 -17.85 5.50
N VAL A 157 -14.60 -18.05 4.22
CA VAL A 157 -13.85 -17.04 3.46
C VAL A 157 -14.72 -15.79 3.28
N HIS A 158 -14.17 -14.63 3.61
CA HIS A 158 -14.90 -13.36 3.57
C HIS A 158 -13.98 -12.20 3.21
N VAL A 159 -14.57 -11.09 2.79
CA VAL A 159 -13.87 -9.83 2.54
C VAL A 159 -14.64 -8.68 3.17
N GLN A 160 -13.92 -7.69 3.69
CA GLN A 160 -14.49 -6.49 4.28
C GLN A 160 -13.61 -5.27 4.03
N HIS A 161 -14.21 -4.09 4.16
CA HIS A 161 -13.44 -2.85 4.29
C HIS A 161 -12.83 -2.74 5.69
N PHE A 162 -11.62 -2.21 5.75
CA PHE A 162 -11.11 -1.53 6.93
C PHE A 162 -11.34 -0.03 6.69
N GLU A 163 -12.22 0.56 7.50
CA GLU A 163 -12.69 1.92 7.30
C GLU A 163 -11.64 2.97 7.69
N HIS A 164 -11.54 4.02 6.87
CA HIS A 164 -10.68 5.17 7.14
C HIS A 164 -11.45 6.49 7.01
N SER A 165 -10.96 7.54 7.67
CA SER A 165 -11.64 8.85 7.74
C SER A 165 -11.55 9.67 6.44
N TRP A 166 -10.73 9.26 5.48
CA TRP A 166 -10.48 10.00 4.23
C TRP A 166 -11.30 9.50 3.03
N GLY A 167 -12.17 8.51 3.22
CA GLY A 167 -13.13 8.07 2.22
C GLY A 167 -12.75 6.79 1.47
N GLN A 168 -11.51 6.66 0.98
CA GLN A 168 -11.03 5.39 0.45
C GLN A 168 -10.71 4.41 1.60
N ASN A 169 -11.27 3.21 1.54
CA ASN A 169 -11.08 2.18 2.57
C ASN A 169 -10.08 1.13 2.10
N SER A 170 -9.26 0.58 3.02
CA SER A 170 -8.49 -0.62 2.69
C SER A 170 -9.43 -1.83 2.55
N VAL A 171 -9.05 -2.82 1.76
CA VAL A 171 -9.80 -4.07 1.58
C VAL A 171 -9.02 -5.23 2.22
N ILE A 172 -9.69 -6.06 3.02
CA ILE A 172 -9.07 -7.24 3.65
C ILE A 172 -9.93 -8.47 3.34
N ALA A 173 -9.36 -9.43 2.61
CA ALA A 173 -9.92 -10.76 2.44
C ALA A 173 -9.25 -11.76 3.37
N THR A 174 -10.04 -12.60 4.03
CA THR A 174 -9.58 -13.57 5.01
C THR A 174 -9.98 -14.98 4.59
N ILE A 175 -9.01 -15.89 4.51
CA ILE A 175 -9.18 -17.33 4.36
C ILE A 175 -8.86 -17.97 5.71
N PRO A 176 -9.86 -18.54 6.44
CA PRO A 176 -9.62 -19.13 7.74
C PRO A 176 -8.64 -20.31 7.68
N GLY A 177 -7.73 -20.40 8.65
CA GLY A 177 -6.93 -21.61 8.91
C GLY A 177 -7.34 -22.29 10.21
N LYS A 178 -6.63 -23.35 10.60
CA LYS A 178 -6.84 -24.05 11.88
C LYS A 178 -6.44 -23.22 13.10
N SER A 179 -5.51 -22.28 12.92
CA SER A 179 -4.96 -21.44 13.99
C SER A 179 -5.19 -19.95 13.73
N LYS A 180 -4.91 -19.15 14.77
CA LYS A 180 -4.94 -17.68 14.70
C LYS A 180 -3.65 -17.06 14.13
N SER A 181 -2.61 -17.87 13.93
CA SER A 181 -1.39 -17.43 13.27
C SER A 181 -1.75 -17.06 11.83
N THR A 182 -1.25 -15.91 11.38
CA THR A 182 -1.71 -15.26 10.14
C THR A 182 -0.57 -14.98 9.19
N ILE A 183 -0.77 -15.34 7.91
CA ILE A 183 0.09 -14.97 6.79
C ILE A 183 -0.61 -13.84 6.04
N VAL A 184 0.09 -12.73 5.83
CA VAL A 184 -0.45 -11.55 5.14
C VAL A 184 0.26 -11.39 3.80
N VAL A 185 -0.51 -11.13 2.75
CA VAL A 185 -0.02 -10.61 1.46
C VAL A 185 -0.67 -9.26 1.24
N GLY A 186 0.13 -8.27 0.85
CA GLY A 186 -0.29 -6.88 0.68
C GLY A 186 0.11 -6.30 -0.66
N ALA A 187 -0.70 -5.34 -1.11
CA ALA A 187 -0.46 -4.39 -2.20
C ALA A 187 -1.19 -3.09 -1.84
N HIS A 188 -0.84 -1.95 -2.42
CA HIS A 188 -1.65 -0.74 -2.24
C HIS A 188 -2.54 -0.46 -3.44
N GLN A 189 -3.66 0.21 -3.18
CA GLN A 189 -4.73 0.37 -4.16
C GLN A 189 -4.84 1.81 -4.68
N ASP A 190 -4.27 2.77 -3.97
CA ASP A 190 -4.29 4.16 -4.38
C ASP A 190 -3.32 4.43 -5.54
N SER A 191 -3.37 5.65 -6.04
CA SER A 191 -2.40 6.19 -6.99
C SER A 191 -2.33 7.70 -6.82
N ILE A 192 -1.20 8.29 -7.18
CA ILE A 192 -1.01 9.73 -7.08
C ILE A 192 -0.42 10.32 -8.36
N ASN A 193 -0.68 11.62 -8.55
CA ASN A 193 0.12 12.45 -9.44
C ASN A 193 0.86 13.48 -8.59
N LEU A 194 2.20 13.41 -8.52
CA LEU A 194 2.97 14.25 -7.58
C LEU A 194 2.90 15.76 -7.86
N PHE A 195 2.51 16.18 -9.06
CA PHE A 195 2.38 17.61 -9.37
C PHE A 195 1.09 18.21 -8.83
N LEU A 196 -0.04 17.52 -9.01
CA LEU A 196 -1.35 17.95 -8.50
C LEU A 196 -2.19 16.71 -8.14
N PRO A 197 -1.99 16.13 -6.93
CA PRO A 197 -2.57 14.84 -6.51
C PRO A 197 -4.09 14.72 -6.68
N SER A 198 -4.81 15.83 -6.48
CA SER A 198 -6.28 15.86 -6.54
C SER A 198 -6.85 16.28 -7.89
N ILE A 199 -6.03 16.69 -8.85
CA ILE A 199 -6.49 17.28 -10.12
C ILE A 199 -6.03 16.45 -11.32
N LEU A 200 -4.75 16.12 -11.39
CA LEU A 200 -4.20 15.42 -12.54
C LEU A 200 -4.55 13.94 -12.50
N ALA A 201 -4.62 13.35 -13.69
CA ALA A 201 -4.84 11.92 -13.80
C ALA A 201 -3.64 11.15 -13.23
N ALA A 202 -3.93 10.02 -12.61
CA ALA A 202 -2.95 9.07 -12.09
C ALA A 202 -3.46 7.66 -12.40
N PRO A 203 -3.22 7.14 -13.62
CA PRO A 203 -3.70 5.82 -13.97
C PRO A 203 -3.10 4.75 -13.05
N GLY A 204 -1.87 4.93 -12.55
CA GLY A 204 -1.26 4.06 -11.53
C GLY A 204 -1.24 2.61 -12.00
N ALA A 205 -0.73 2.35 -13.20
CA ALA A 205 -0.83 1.02 -13.80
C ALA A 205 0.19 0.07 -13.18
N ASP A 206 1.43 0.51 -13.06
CA ASP A 206 2.46 -0.22 -12.35
C ASP A 206 2.34 -0.01 -10.84
N ASP A 207 2.18 1.26 -10.43
CA ASP A 207 2.22 1.74 -9.05
C ASP A 207 0.82 2.16 -8.54
N ASP A 208 0.12 1.32 -7.76
CA ASP A 208 0.34 -0.12 -7.60
C ASP A 208 -0.84 -0.93 -8.16
N GLY A 209 -1.28 -0.53 -9.36
CA GLY A 209 -2.27 -1.30 -10.11
C GLY A 209 -1.79 -2.72 -10.36
N SER A 210 -0.50 -2.90 -10.64
CA SER A 210 0.10 -4.18 -10.99
C SER A 210 0.12 -5.14 -9.79
N GLY A 211 0.63 -4.72 -8.62
CA GLY A 211 0.64 -5.54 -7.40
C GLY A 211 -0.77 -5.86 -6.91
N THR A 212 -1.70 -4.89 -7.01
CA THR A 212 -3.12 -5.11 -6.69
C THR A 212 -3.73 -6.24 -7.52
N VAL A 213 -3.55 -6.25 -8.85
CA VAL A 213 -4.16 -7.30 -9.69
C VAL A 213 -3.39 -8.62 -9.64
N THR A 214 -2.09 -8.58 -9.40
CA THR A 214 -1.24 -9.77 -9.19
C THR A 214 -1.68 -10.53 -7.94
N THR A 215 -1.88 -9.84 -6.82
CA THR A 215 -2.36 -10.44 -5.57
C THR A 215 -3.81 -10.92 -5.66
N LEU A 216 -4.67 -10.22 -6.42
CA LEU A 216 -6.04 -10.65 -6.70
C LEU A 216 -6.09 -11.94 -7.54
N GLU A 217 -5.20 -12.08 -8.52
CA GLU A 217 -5.08 -13.31 -9.32
C GLU A 217 -4.55 -14.49 -8.50
N ALA A 218 -3.56 -14.24 -7.63
CA ALA A 218 -3.09 -15.23 -6.67
C ALA A 218 -4.23 -15.72 -5.76
N LEU A 219 -5.02 -14.79 -5.19
CA LEU A 219 -6.21 -15.13 -4.40
C LEU A 219 -7.19 -16.00 -5.20
N ARG A 220 -7.53 -15.61 -6.45
CA ARG A 220 -8.45 -16.37 -7.31
C ARG A 220 -8.00 -17.82 -7.47
N VAL A 221 -6.72 -18.04 -7.73
CA VAL A 221 -6.16 -19.38 -7.92
C VAL A 221 -6.11 -20.17 -6.62
N LEU A 222 -5.70 -19.55 -5.53
CA LEU A 222 -5.63 -20.16 -4.20
C LEU A 222 -6.99 -20.66 -3.72
N LEU A 223 -8.06 -19.92 -4.01
CA LEU A 223 -9.43 -20.33 -3.70
C LEU A 223 -9.91 -21.56 -4.48
N THR A 224 -9.17 -22.01 -5.51
CA THR A 224 -9.46 -23.27 -6.20
C THR A 224 -8.85 -24.50 -5.51
N SER A 225 -8.12 -24.32 -4.40
CA SER A 225 -7.67 -25.42 -3.53
C SER A 225 -8.70 -25.69 -2.44
N ASP A 226 -9.27 -26.89 -2.43
CA ASP A 226 -10.20 -27.35 -1.40
C ASP A 226 -9.56 -27.46 0.00
N GLU A 227 -8.23 -27.55 0.08
CA GLU A 227 -7.52 -27.58 1.36
C GLU A 227 -7.39 -26.18 1.96
N LEU A 228 -6.93 -25.22 1.15
CA LEU A 228 -6.76 -23.85 1.60
C LEU A 228 -8.12 -23.15 1.76
N ALA A 229 -8.96 -23.14 0.73
CA ALA A 229 -10.28 -22.51 0.80
C ALA A 229 -11.19 -23.17 1.83
N GLY A 230 -11.02 -24.49 2.05
CA GLY A 230 -11.73 -25.26 3.07
C GLY A 230 -11.23 -25.07 4.50
N GLY A 231 -10.22 -24.22 4.71
CA GLY A 231 -9.63 -23.93 6.02
C GLY A 231 -8.94 -25.12 6.69
N LYS A 232 -8.37 -26.02 5.89
CA LYS A 232 -7.67 -27.23 6.37
C LYS A 232 -6.18 -26.99 6.62
N LEU A 233 -5.63 -25.88 6.15
CA LEU A 233 -4.24 -25.52 6.40
C LEU A 233 -4.07 -24.89 7.80
N GLU A 234 -2.84 -24.86 8.30
CA GLU A 234 -2.54 -24.49 9.69
C GLU A 234 -2.79 -23.02 9.99
N ASN A 235 -2.41 -22.13 9.09
CA ASN A 235 -2.44 -20.68 9.32
C ASN A 235 -3.57 -20.00 8.55
N THR A 236 -4.16 -18.99 9.16
CA THR A 236 -5.09 -18.08 8.50
C THR A 236 -4.32 -17.25 7.47
N VAL A 237 -4.93 -16.98 6.33
CA VAL A 237 -4.33 -16.13 5.28
C VAL A 237 -5.17 -14.87 5.13
N GLU A 238 -4.52 -13.72 5.05
CA GLU A 238 -5.16 -12.46 4.72
C GLU A 238 -4.52 -11.82 3.49
N PHE A 239 -5.36 -11.34 2.56
CA PHE A 239 -4.95 -10.50 1.44
C PHE A 239 -5.41 -9.07 1.72
N HIS A 240 -4.48 -8.13 1.69
CA HIS A 240 -4.69 -6.73 2.00
C HIS A 240 -4.48 -5.88 0.75
N TRP A 241 -5.39 -4.94 0.53
CA TRP A 241 -5.21 -3.84 -0.42
C TRP A 241 -5.30 -2.53 0.33
N TYR A 242 -4.14 -1.92 0.58
CA TYR A 242 -3.99 -0.76 1.44
C TYR A 242 -4.50 0.52 0.76
N SER A 243 -5.17 1.37 1.51
CA SER A 243 -5.48 2.74 1.08
C SER A 243 -4.39 3.69 1.56
N ALA A 244 -4.14 4.75 0.79
CA ALA A 244 -3.33 5.89 1.23
C ALA A 244 -1.87 5.52 1.57
N GLU A 245 -1.27 4.58 0.82
CA GLU A 245 0.19 4.38 0.83
C GLU A 245 0.86 5.72 0.50
N GLU A 246 0.34 6.38 -0.53
CA GLU A 246 0.92 7.59 -1.11
C GLU A 246 0.82 8.81 -0.18
N GLY A 247 -0.07 8.72 0.81
CA GLY A 247 -0.23 9.70 1.88
C GLY A 247 0.86 9.63 2.96
N GLY A 248 1.76 8.64 2.90
CA GLY A 248 2.75 8.32 3.91
C GLY A 248 2.38 7.06 4.71
N LEU A 249 2.03 5.98 4.01
CA LEU A 249 1.72 4.64 4.56
C LEU A 249 0.51 4.63 5.51
N LEU A 250 -0.49 5.48 5.28
CA LEU A 250 -1.56 5.75 6.26
C LEU A 250 -2.43 4.52 6.53
N GLY A 251 -2.87 3.82 5.49
CA GLY A 251 -3.78 2.68 5.64
C GLY A 251 -3.13 1.45 6.28
N SER A 252 -1.92 1.09 5.85
CA SER A 252 -1.18 -0.02 6.46
C SER A 252 -0.80 0.28 7.90
N GLN A 253 -0.39 1.51 8.23
CA GLN A 253 -0.14 1.91 9.62
C GLN A 253 -1.38 1.77 10.49
N ALA A 254 -2.56 2.18 10.03
CA ALA A 254 -3.80 2.06 10.79
C ALA A 254 -4.16 0.59 11.07
N ILE A 255 -4.00 -0.29 10.07
CA ILE A 255 -4.24 -1.74 10.21
C ILE A 255 -3.24 -2.35 11.20
N PHE A 256 -1.93 -2.14 11.00
CA PHE A 256 -0.92 -2.75 11.85
C PHE A 256 -0.90 -2.16 13.27
N SER A 257 -1.30 -0.90 13.46
CA SER A 257 -1.56 -0.34 14.80
C SER A 257 -2.71 -1.04 15.50
N THR A 258 -3.77 -1.36 14.76
CA THR A 258 -4.91 -2.13 15.29
C THR A 258 -4.49 -3.56 15.64
N TYR A 259 -3.71 -4.20 14.77
CA TYR A 259 -3.22 -5.56 14.96
C TYR A 259 -2.27 -5.65 16.17
N GLU A 260 -1.38 -4.67 16.32
CA GLU A 260 -0.49 -4.52 17.48
C GLU A 260 -1.30 -4.43 18.78
N LYS A 261 -2.29 -3.53 18.84
CA LYS A 261 -3.17 -3.35 20.01
C LYS A 261 -3.96 -4.61 20.36
N GLN A 262 -4.41 -5.34 19.33
CA GLN A 262 -5.13 -6.60 19.47
C GLN A 262 -4.21 -7.81 19.74
N LYS A 263 -2.88 -7.61 19.71
CA LYS A 263 -1.87 -8.67 19.83
C LYS A 263 -2.10 -9.81 18.82
N ARG A 264 -2.44 -9.45 17.57
CA ARG A 264 -2.54 -10.41 16.47
C ARG A 264 -1.22 -11.14 16.29
N ASP A 265 -1.28 -12.44 16.01
CA ASP A 265 -0.11 -13.28 15.73
C ASP A 265 0.13 -13.34 14.21
N ILE A 266 0.79 -12.29 13.69
CA ILE A 266 1.20 -12.24 12.28
C ILE A 266 2.57 -12.90 12.17
N LYS A 267 2.67 -13.97 11.37
CA LYS A 267 3.90 -14.75 11.18
C LYS A 267 4.74 -14.23 10.01
N ALA A 268 4.08 -13.73 8.98
CA ALA A 268 4.72 -13.14 7.81
C ALA A 268 3.81 -12.12 7.16
N MET A 269 4.41 -11.07 6.60
CA MET A 269 3.77 -10.13 5.69
C MET A 269 4.65 -9.99 4.44
N LEU A 270 4.07 -10.23 3.27
CA LEU A 270 4.73 -10.00 1.97
C LEU A 270 4.05 -8.81 1.28
N GLN A 271 4.82 -7.79 0.93
CA GLN A 271 4.37 -6.71 0.05
C GLN A 271 4.69 -7.05 -1.42
N GLN A 272 3.71 -6.81 -2.29
CA GLN A 272 3.83 -6.72 -3.74
C GLN A 272 3.52 -5.27 -4.12
N ASP A 273 4.51 -4.55 -4.62
CA ASP A 273 4.37 -3.16 -5.03
C ASP A 273 5.27 -2.93 -6.24
N MET A 274 4.64 -2.60 -7.38
CA MET A 274 5.21 -2.60 -8.73
C MET A 274 5.70 -4.01 -9.14
N THR A 275 4.98 -4.62 -10.08
CA THR A 275 5.19 -6.02 -10.50
C THR A 275 5.25 -6.18 -12.02
N GLY A 276 5.26 -5.06 -12.77
CA GLY A 276 4.94 -5.08 -14.20
C GLY A 276 6.04 -4.59 -15.13
N PHE A 277 6.92 -3.69 -14.70
CA PHE A 277 7.84 -3.00 -15.60
C PHE A 277 9.25 -3.61 -15.59
N ILE A 278 9.71 -3.99 -16.79
CA ILE A 278 11.03 -4.62 -16.99
C ILE A 278 11.89 -3.88 -18.03
N GLN A 279 11.35 -2.87 -18.71
CA GLN A 279 11.99 -2.32 -19.91
C GLN A 279 13.38 -1.72 -19.61
N ARG A 280 13.54 -1.01 -18.50
CA ARG A 280 14.86 -0.45 -18.11
C ARG A 280 15.88 -1.53 -17.73
N THR A 281 15.43 -2.65 -17.18
CA THR A 281 16.29 -3.83 -16.93
C THR A 281 16.82 -4.41 -18.24
N ILE A 282 15.93 -4.57 -19.22
CA ILE A 282 16.29 -5.07 -20.56
C ILE A 282 17.20 -4.08 -21.30
N ASP A 283 16.89 -2.78 -21.25
CA ASP A 283 17.69 -1.73 -21.90
C ASP A 283 19.09 -1.62 -21.28
N ALA A 284 19.24 -1.94 -19.99
CA ALA A 284 20.52 -2.02 -19.30
C ALA A 284 21.31 -3.30 -19.61
N GLY A 285 20.78 -4.21 -20.44
CA GLY A 285 21.40 -5.48 -20.79
C GLY A 285 21.48 -6.48 -19.63
N LYS A 286 20.65 -6.31 -18.61
CA LYS A 286 20.56 -7.23 -17.46
C LYS A 286 19.50 -8.31 -17.73
N PRO A 287 19.65 -9.50 -17.14
CA PRO A 287 18.60 -10.52 -17.21
C PRO A 287 17.34 -10.04 -16.50
N GLU A 288 16.19 -10.48 -16.98
CA GLU A 288 14.93 -10.33 -16.26
C GLU A 288 15.02 -11.05 -14.90
N SER A 289 14.58 -10.38 -13.84
CA SER A 289 14.63 -10.89 -12.47
C SER A 289 13.63 -10.14 -11.61
N VAL A 290 13.05 -10.80 -10.60
CA VAL A 290 12.30 -10.10 -9.55
C VAL A 290 13.26 -9.43 -8.57
N GLY A 291 12.95 -8.22 -8.11
CA GLY A 291 13.72 -7.51 -7.08
C GLY A 291 13.31 -7.95 -5.68
N VAL A 292 14.27 -8.38 -4.86
CA VAL A 292 14.06 -8.71 -3.43
C VAL A 292 14.69 -7.61 -2.59
N ILE A 293 13.87 -6.86 -1.85
CA ILE A 293 14.35 -5.81 -0.95
C ILE A 293 15.02 -6.45 0.28
N VAL A 294 16.21 -5.97 0.64
CA VAL A 294 16.99 -6.51 1.77
C VAL A 294 17.15 -5.53 2.95
N ASP A 295 16.71 -4.29 2.81
CA ASP A 295 16.70 -3.29 3.89
C ASP A 295 15.29 -3.07 4.48
N TYR A 296 15.21 -2.79 5.79
CA TYR A 296 13.95 -2.58 6.54
C TYR A 296 12.95 -3.76 6.52
N VAL A 297 13.43 -4.97 6.23
CA VAL A 297 12.69 -6.25 6.19
C VAL A 297 13.21 -7.24 7.23
N ASP A 298 12.48 -8.34 7.44
CA ASP A 298 12.93 -9.48 8.25
C ASP A 298 13.87 -10.39 7.44
N PRO A 299 15.12 -10.61 7.89
CA PRO A 299 16.09 -11.39 7.11
C PRO A 299 15.68 -12.85 6.88
N ALA A 300 15.06 -13.50 7.87
CA ALA A 300 14.69 -14.91 7.75
C ALA A 300 13.52 -15.11 6.77
N LEU A 301 12.55 -14.19 6.79
CA LEU A 301 11.46 -14.17 5.81
C LEU A 301 11.98 -13.87 4.40
N THR A 302 12.96 -12.97 4.29
CA THR A 302 13.58 -12.59 3.02
C THR A 302 14.33 -13.77 2.39
N GLU A 303 15.07 -14.56 3.17
CA GLU A 303 15.69 -15.81 2.71
C GLU A 303 14.66 -16.87 2.28
N PHE A 304 13.56 -16.97 3.01
CA PHE A 304 12.47 -17.86 2.62
C PHE A 304 11.87 -17.46 1.26
N ILE A 305 11.68 -16.17 1.00
CA ILE A 305 11.20 -15.66 -0.28
C ILE A 305 12.16 -16.01 -1.42
N LYS A 306 13.47 -15.84 -1.23
CA LYS A 306 14.48 -16.25 -2.23
C LYS A 306 14.35 -17.74 -2.57
N THR A 307 14.17 -18.57 -1.53
CA THR A 307 13.94 -20.02 -1.71
C THR A 307 12.66 -20.31 -2.50
N VAL A 308 11.57 -19.57 -2.24
CA VAL A 308 10.30 -19.69 -3.00
C VAL A 308 10.50 -19.29 -4.47
N ILE A 309 11.24 -18.21 -4.72
CA ILE A 309 11.52 -17.75 -6.09
C ILE A 309 12.30 -18.82 -6.86
N ASP A 310 13.39 -19.33 -6.28
CA ASP A 310 14.26 -20.33 -6.92
C ASP A 310 13.53 -21.64 -7.27
N GLU A 311 12.52 -22.05 -6.49
CA GLU A 311 11.76 -23.28 -6.75
C GLU A 311 10.59 -23.09 -7.73
N TYR A 312 9.91 -21.95 -7.69
CA TYR A 312 8.59 -21.79 -8.31
C TYR A 312 8.52 -20.75 -9.44
N CYS A 313 9.51 -19.88 -9.58
CA CYS A 313 9.56 -18.90 -10.66
C CYS A 313 10.45 -19.39 -11.82
N ASP A 314 10.21 -18.86 -13.02
CA ASP A 314 11.02 -19.18 -14.21
C ASP A 314 12.21 -18.22 -14.37
N ILE A 315 12.23 -17.13 -13.59
CA ILE A 315 13.26 -16.09 -13.58
C ILE A 315 13.91 -16.00 -12.19
N PRO A 316 15.18 -15.59 -12.10
CA PRO A 316 15.87 -15.43 -10.82
C PRO A 316 15.37 -14.20 -10.06
N TYR A 317 15.91 -14.02 -8.85
CA TYR A 317 15.84 -12.75 -8.14
C TYR A 317 17.14 -11.94 -8.26
N VAL A 318 17.03 -10.64 -7.97
CA VAL A 318 18.16 -9.75 -7.68
C VAL A 318 17.91 -9.09 -6.33
N GLU A 319 18.93 -9.08 -5.47
CA GLU A 319 18.87 -8.31 -4.22
C GLU A 319 19.04 -6.82 -4.52
N THR A 320 18.23 -5.99 -3.88
CA THR A 320 18.29 -4.54 -4.02
C THR A 320 17.86 -3.87 -2.72
N GLU A 321 18.15 -2.59 -2.59
CA GLU A 321 17.72 -1.78 -1.45
C GLU A 321 16.69 -0.76 -1.93
N CYS A 322 15.69 -0.52 -1.10
CA CYS A 322 14.66 0.47 -1.39
C CYS A 322 14.88 1.75 -0.59
N GLY A 323 15.27 1.67 0.68
CA GLY A 323 15.38 2.80 1.61
C GLY A 323 14.21 2.91 2.59
N TYR A 324 14.27 3.92 3.46
CA TYR A 324 13.30 4.10 4.54
C TYR A 324 11.90 4.49 4.04
N ALA A 325 10.87 3.95 4.73
CA ALA A 325 9.45 4.19 4.42
C ALA A 325 9.13 3.93 2.93
N CYS A 326 9.65 2.82 2.41
CA CYS A 326 9.58 2.50 1.00
C CYS A 326 8.17 2.14 0.51
N SER A 327 7.45 1.28 1.25
CA SER A 327 6.10 0.81 0.95
C SER A 327 5.49 0.16 2.22
N ASP A 328 4.31 -0.44 2.14
CA ASP A 328 3.50 -0.86 3.29
C ASP A 328 4.13 -1.95 4.18
N HIS A 329 5.08 -2.74 3.68
CA HIS A 329 5.88 -3.68 4.50
C HIS A 329 6.51 -2.97 5.71
N ALA A 330 6.91 -1.71 5.51
CA ALA A 330 7.54 -0.91 6.53
C ALA A 330 6.61 -0.67 7.74
N SER A 331 5.29 -0.60 7.54
CA SER A 331 4.29 -0.52 8.62
C SER A 331 4.25 -1.78 9.48
N ALA A 332 4.33 -2.97 8.85
CA ALA A 332 4.42 -4.25 9.56
C ALA A 332 5.74 -4.38 10.32
N SER A 333 6.87 -4.05 9.69
CA SER A 333 8.20 -3.99 10.34
C SER A 333 8.21 -2.99 11.50
N LYS A 334 7.56 -1.82 11.36
CA LYS A 334 7.44 -0.83 12.43
C LYS A 334 6.67 -1.40 13.62
N ALA A 335 5.56 -2.10 13.37
CA ALA A 335 4.78 -2.81 14.38
C ALA A 335 5.52 -4.00 15.02
N GLY A 336 6.65 -4.46 14.46
CA GLY A 336 7.44 -5.58 14.96
C GLY A 336 6.97 -6.95 14.45
N TYR A 337 6.28 -6.98 13.32
CA TYR A 337 5.94 -8.21 12.60
C TYR A 337 6.99 -8.52 11.52
N PRO A 338 7.32 -9.80 11.26
CA PRO A 338 8.19 -10.16 10.15
C PRO A 338 7.56 -9.73 8.83
N SER A 339 8.25 -8.90 8.06
CA SER A 339 7.77 -8.43 6.77
C SER A 339 8.88 -8.48 5.73
N ALA A 340 8.48 -8.62 4.46
CA ALA A 340 9.38 -8.62 3.32
C ALA A 340 8.70 -7.97 2.13
N PHE A 341 9.51 -7.57 1.15
CA PHE A 341 9.05 -6.83 0.00
C PHE A 341 9.74 -7.32 -1.28
N VAL A 342 8.92 -7.65 -2.29
CA VAL A 342 9.36 -8.00 -3.63
C VAL A 342 8.78 -7.00 -4.63
N ILE A 343 9.65 -6.46 -5.47
CA ILE A 343 9.39 -5.47 -6.51
C ILE A 343 9.79 -6.05 -7.89
N GLU A 344 9.35 -5.45 -8.98
CA GLU A 344 9.59 -5.89 -10.36
C GLU A 344 11.06 -6.05 -10.79
N SER A 345 11.99 -5.31 -10.18
CA SER A 345 13.39 -5.30 -10.64
C SER A 345 14.34 -4.70 -9.60
N SER A 346 15.63 -4.58 -9.96
CA SER A 346 16.55 -3.76 -9.15
C SER A 346 16.02 -2.34 -9.04
N PHE A 347 16.02 -1.78 -7.83
CA PHE A 347 15.31 -0.53 -7.53
C PHE A 347 15.79 0.68 -8.35
N ASP A 348 17.05 0.68 -8.78
CA ASP A 348 17.62 1.71 -9.67
C ASP A 348 17.04 1.66 -11.11
N LEU A 349 16.40 0.57 -11.48
CA LEU A 349 15.82 0.28 -12.79
C LEU A 349 14.30 0.18 -12.78
N SER A 350 13.64 0.45 -11.66
CA SER A 350 12.18 0.54 -11.57
C SER A 350 11.55 1.53 -12.55
N ASP A 351 10.25 1.40 -12.79
CA ASP A 351 9.51 2.26 -13.71
C ASP A 351 9.75 3.76 -13.41
N ASN A 352 10.14 4.50 -14.45
CA ASN A 352 10.36 5.93 -14.40
C ASN A 352 9.12 6.75 -14.78
N HIS A 353 7.98 6.10 -15.03
CA HIS A 353 6.70 6.74 -15.30
C HIS A 353 5.82 6.89 -14.03
N ILE A 354 6.18 6.24 -12.92
CA ILE A 354 5.40 6.23 -11.67
C ILE A 354 5.03 7.63 -11.18
N HIS A 355 3.90 7.71 -10.48
CA HIS A 355 3.30 8.95 -9.99
C HIS A 355 3.04 10.05 -11.05
N THR A 356 2.89 9.67 -12.33
CA THR A 356 2.57 10.59 -13.43
C THR A 356 1.34 10.13 -14.21
N THR A 357 0.95 10.92 -15.22
CA THR A 357 -0.08 10.51 -16.18
C THR A 357 0.39 9.42 -17.15
N ASP A 358 1.68 9.11 -17.19
CA ASP A 358 2.28 8.16 -18.12
C ASP A 358 2.50 6.77 -17.54
N ASP A 359 2.33 6.58 -16.23
CA ASP A 359 2.22 5.23 -15.66
C ASP A 359 0.98 4.54 -16.26
N LYS A 360 1.22 3.64 -17.24
CA LYS A 360 0.21 3.10 -18.16
C LYS A 360 0.49 1.64 -18.45
N ILE A 361 -0.58 0.86 -18.56
CA ILE A 361 -0.57 -0.60 -18.85
C ILE A 361 0.33 -0.98 -20.03
N LYS A 362 0.43 -0.15 -21.07
CA LYS A 362 1.22 -0.43 -22.27
C LYS A 362 2.72 -0.65 -22.00
N PHE A 363 3.23 -0.25 -20.83
CA PHE A 363 4.62 -0.42 -20.43
C PHE A 363 4.86 -1.71 -19.65
N LEU A 364 3.80 -2.42 -19.24
CA LEU A 364 3.90 -3.57 -18.36
C LEU A 364 4.01 -4.89 -19.13
N SER A 365 4.74 -5.82 -18.54
CA SER A 365 4.86 -7.21 -18.94
C SER A 365 3.97 -8.09 -18.06
N PHE A 366 2.83 -8.55 -18.60
CA PHE A 366 1.99 -9.53 -17.90
C PHE A 366 2.66 -10.90 -17.76
N ASP A 367 3.71 -11.20 -18.55
CA ASP A 367 4.58 -12.36 -18.30
C ASP A 367 5.36 -12.20 -17.00
N HIS A 368 5.87 -11.00 -16.75
CA HIS A 368 6.62 -10.68 -15.54
C HIS A 368 5.71 -10.69 -14.30
N MET A 369 4.54 -10.05 -14.39
CA MET A 369 3.51 -10.08 -13.34
C MET A 369 3.09 -11.52 -12.98
N LEU A 370 3.09 -12.43 -13.97
CA LEU A 370 2.78 -13.84 -13.72
C LEU A 370 3.86 -14.52 -12.84
N GLN A 371 5.12 -14.10 -12.90
CA GLN A 371 6.18 -14.59 -12.00
C GLN A 371 5.93 -14.14 -10.56
N HIS A 372 5.53 -12.89 -10.36
CA HIS A 372 5.09 -12.40 -9.05
C HIS A 372 3.86 -13.14 -8.53
N ALA A 373 2.88 -13.43 -9.39
CA ALA A 373 1.70 -14.21 -9.02
C ALA A 373 2.06 -15.67 -8.65
N LYS A 374 3.03 -16.27 -9.34
CA LYS A 374 3.57 -17.60 -9.00
C LYS A 374 4.23 -17.60 -7.62
N MET A 375 5.14 -16.66 -7.40
CA MET A 375 5.82 -16.49 -6.12
C MET A 375 4.82 -16.27 -4.98
N THR A 376 3.88 -15.35 -5.15
CA THR A 376 2.84 -15.04 -4.14
C THR A 376 1.98 -16.27 -3.83
N THR A 377 1.53 -17.01 -4.85
CA THR A 377 0.73 -18.23 -4.67
C THR A 377 1.51 -19.29 -3.89
N ALA A 378 2.77 -19.51 -4.24
CA ALA A 378 3.64 -20.49 -3.58
C ALA A 378 3.96 -20.10 -2.14
N PHE A 379 4.33 -18.83 -1.92
CA PHE A 379 4.58 -18.24 -0.61
C PHE A 379 3.42 -18.46 0.35
N VAL A 380 2.20 -18.13 -0.11
CA VAL A 380 0.99 -18.30 0.70
C VAL A 380 0.76 -19.77 1.03
N TYR A 381 0.85 -20.67 0.05
CA TYR A 381 0.51 -22.08 0.29
C TYR A 381 1.50 -22.77 1.24
N GLU A 382 2.81 -22.52 1.05
CA GLU A 382 3.86 -23.08 1.91
C GLU A 382 3.70 -22.59 3.36
N LEU A 383 3.51 -21.28 3.55
CA LEU A 383 3.36 -20.72 4.89
C LEU A 383 1.99 -21.00 5.50
N ALA A 384 0.91 -21.07 4.73
CA ALA A 384 -0.39 -21.50 5.23
C ALA A 384 -0.33 -22.93 5.78
N SER A 385 0.50 -23.79 5.19
CA SER A 385 0.70 -25.19 5.61
C SER A 385 1.68 -25.37 6.77
N THR A 386 2.45 -24.34 7.12
CA THR A 386 3.56 -24.44 8.07
C THR A 386 3.08 -24.51 9.53
N ASP A 387 3.55 -25.52 10.28
CA ASP A 387 3.39 -25.55 11.74
C ASP A 387 4.47 -24.68 12.40
N PHE A 388 4.21 -23.38 12.53
CA PHE A 388 5.13 -22.43 13.15
C PHE A 388 5.44 -22.77 14.60
N LYS A 389 4.48 -23.33 15.35
CA LYS A 389 4.71 -23.69 16.74
C LYS A 389 5.76 -24.79 16.85
N LYS A 390 5.68 -25.80 15.99
CA LYS A 390 6.70 -26.84 15.90
C LYS A 390 8.05 -26.26 15.49
N LEU A 391 8.07 -25.40 14.46
CA LEU A 391 9.28 -24.79 13.95
C LEU A 391 10.01 -23.93 15.00
N GLU A 392 9.25 -23.13 15.76
CA GLU A 392 9.74 -22.30 16.86
C GLU A 392 10.34 -23.16 17.99
N ASN A 393 9.70 -24.27 18.36
CA ASN A 393 10.21 -25.18 19.39
C ASN A 393 11.52 -25.86 18.96
N GLU A 394 11.62 -26.29 17.70
CA GLU A 394 12.83 -26.91 17.15
C GLU A 394 14.02 -25.92 17.15
N SER A 395 13.77 -24.66 16.78
CA SER A 395 14.80 -23.61 16.83
C SER A 395 15.27 -23.30 18.24
N GLN A 396 14.37 -23.31 19.24
CA GLN A 396 14.74 -23.05 20.64
C GLN A 396 15.54 -24.21 21.24
N GLY A 397 15.16 -25.47 20.95
CA GLY A 397 15.91 -26.65 21.38
C GLY A 397 17.32 -26.75 20.80
N MET A 398 17.56 -26.16 19.63
CA MET A 398 18.90 -26.03 19.04
C MET A 398 19.75 -24.93 19.70
N SER A 399 19.14 -23.94 20.36
CA SER A 399 19.85 -22.84 21.02
C SER A 399 20.31 -23.16 22.45
N GLU A 400 19.81 -24.25 23.03
CA GLU A 400 20.17 -24.74 24.38
C GLU A 400 21.29 -25.80 24.37
N LEU A 401 21.77 -26.20 23.19
CA LEU A 401 22.90 -27.12 22.95
C LEU A 401 24.12 -26.35 22.44
#